data_AF-A0A2G9RIL7-F1
#
_entry.id   AF-A0A2G9RIL7-F1
#
_cell.length_a   1.000
_cell.length_b   1.000
_cell.length_c   1.000
_cell.angle_alpha   90.00
_cell.angle_beta   90.00
_cell.angle_gamma   90.00
#
_symmetry.space_group_name_H-M   'P 1'
#
loop_
_entity.id
_entity.type
_entity.pdbx_description
1 polymer ?
#
loop_
_entity_poly.entity_id
_entity_poly.type
_entity_poly.pdbx_seq_one_letter_code
_entity_poly.pdbx_strand_id
1 'polypeptide(L)'
;MARCSPEKLSAAWNTLSLGLVPASALGLAAPRSGIDESIGESDLKIALDVLRVCGLHTVVEEWFIEVLQMDLQRNIAPEFWNGINQQENAVEEQECVLLLLDTFRLLLSRLEPYLKSLEILGRWADMGFLHGSDSQILRDKVFTMFKAILFFSTSKTFQNMVQQFYSRTFKIYMRQKKRGNDSVSDCDSSMNEQESDSEDPVVEDFYCAGCESPKDQCWCSTAMEQFQQLNSIL
;
A
#
# COMPACT_ATOMS: atom_id res chain seq x y z
N MET A 1 -30.79 14.44 -33.04
CA MET A 1 -30.21 14.54 -31.69
C MET A 1 -31.17 13.91 -30.71
N ALA A 2 -30.91 12.68 -30.26
CA ALA A 2 -31.77 12.04 -29.26
C ALA A 2 -31.70 12.85 -27.96
N ARG A 3 -32.83 13.38 -27.49
CA ARG A 3 -32.91 14.06 -26.19
C ARG A 3 -32.60 13.02 -25.13
N CYS A 4 -31.44 13.15 -24.48
CA CYS A 4 -31.09 12.34 -23.33
C CYS A 4 -32.15 12.56 -22.24
N SER A 5 -32.82 11.50 -21.80
CA SER A 5 -33.76 11.61 -20.67
C SER A 5 -32.95 11.94 -19.41
N PRO A 6 -33.30 12.99 -18.66
CA PRO A 6 -32.56 13.39 -17.46
C PRO A 6 -32.55 12.28 -16.39
N GLU A 7 -33.61 11.48 -16.32
CA GLU A 7 -33.70 10.34 -15.40
C GLU A 7 -32.71 9.24 -15.76
N LYS A 8 -32.61 8.89 -17.05
CA LYS A 8 -31.66 7.88 -17.54
C LYS A 8 -30.22 8.35 -17.36
N LEU A 9 -29.98 9.64 -17.58
CA LEU A 9 -28.66 10.24 -17.39
C LEU A 9 -28.25 10.19 -15.91
N SER A 10 -29.15 10.61 -15.02
CA SER A 10 -28.90 10.57 -13.57
C SER A 10 -28.66 9.16 -13.08
N ALA A 11 -29.44 8.18 -13.54
CA ALA A 11 -29.24 6.77 -13.19
C ALA A 11 -27.89 6.25 -13.68
N ALA A 12 -27.53 6.51 -14.94
CA ALA A 12 -26.24 6.10 -15.50
C ALA A 12 -25.06 6.74 -14.76
N TRP A 13 -25.14 8.04 -14.46
CA TRP A 13 -24.12 8.72 -13.69
C TRP A 13 -23.98 8.15 -12.28
N ASN A 14 -25.09 7.88 -11.59
CA ASN A 14 -25.07 7.29 -10.25
C ASN A 14 -24.42 5.90 -10.26
N THR A 15 -24.81 5.03 -11.19
CA THR A 15 -24.21 3.69 -11.36
C THR A 15 -22.70 3.80 -11.62
N LEU A 16 -22.29 4.68 -12.51
CA LEU A 16 -20.89 4.88 -12.84
C LEU A 16 -20.10 5.44 -11.64
N SER A 17 -20.65 6.42 -10.94
CA SER A 17 -19.99 7.02 -9.78
C SER A 17 -19.81 6.04 -8.62
N LEU A 18 -20.84 5.24 -8.31
CA LEU A 18 -20.79 4.27 -7.21
C LEU A 18 -19.92 3.06 -7.53
N GLY A 19 -19.74 2.73 -8.82
CA GLY A 19 -18.89 1.62 -9.23
C GLY A 19 -17.42 2.00 -9.47
N LEU A 20 -17.11 3.28 -9.71
CA LEU A 20 -15.72 3.74 -9.93
C LEU A 20 -15.04 4.36 -8.69
N VAL A 21 -15.81 4.83 -7.70
CA VAL A 21 -15.23 5.40 -6.48
C VAL A 21 -15.97 4.91 -5.24
N PRO A 22 -15.29 4.83 -4.08
CA PRO A 22 -15.93 4.52 -2.81
C PRO A 22 -17.05 5.53 -2.49
N ALA A 23 -18.14 5.04 -1.90
CA ALA A 23 -19.25 5.89 -1.43
C ALA A 23 -18.77 7.02 -0.49
N SER A 24 -17.76 6.75 0.35
CA SER A 24 -17.17 7.73 1.26
C SER A 24 -16.56 8.93 0.53
N ALA A 25 -15.98 8.73 -0.64
CA ALA A 25 -15.38 9.79 -1.46
C ALA A 25 -16.44 10.75 -2.02
N LEU A 26 -17.66 10.25 -2.20
CA LEU A 26 -18.83 11.01 -2.64
C LEU A 26 -19.59 11.65 -1.47
N GLY A 27 -19.10 11.50 -0.23
CA GLY A 27 -19.80 11.96 0.98
C GLY A 27 -21.05 11.15 1.32
N LEU A 28 -21.19 9.94 0.76
CA LEU A 28 -22.29 9.02 1.04
C LEU A 28 -21.90 8.10 2.21
N ALA A 29 -22.90 7.71 3.01
CA ALA A 29 -22.69 6.74 4.07
C ALA A 29 -22.28 5.38 3.49
N ALA A 30 -21.35 4.69 4.14
CA ALA A 30 -20.96 3.34 3.75
C ALA A 30 -22.21 2.42 3.69
N PRO A 31 -22.36 1.59 2.64
CA PRO A 31 -23.47 0.65 2.55
C PRO A 31 -23.49 -0.22 3.82
N ARG A 32 -24.63 -0.29 4.50
CA ARG A 32 -24.80 -1.19 5.64
C ARG A 32 -24.78 -2.61 5.08
N SER A 33 -23.71 -3.34 5.40
CA SER A 33 -23.45 -4.71 4.99
C SER A 33 -24.72 -5.57 4.89
N GLY A 34 -24.96 -6.13 3.71
CA GLY A 34 -26.03 -7.07 3.43
C GLY A 34 -26.44 -6.99 1.97
N ILE A 35 -25.83 -7.85 1.13
CA ILE A 35 -25.96 -7.93 -0.33
C ILE A 35 -25.02 -6.93 -1.04
N ASP A 36 -23.77 -7.38 -1.22
CA ASP A 36 -22.81 -6.78 -2.14
C ASP A 36 -23.22 -7.14 -3.58
N GLU A 37 -24.24 -6.46 -4.11
CA GLU A 37 -24.35 -6.33 -5.56
C GLU A 37 -23.26 -5.35 -6.00
N SER A 38 -22.02 -5.85 -6.03
CA SER A 38 -20.90 -5.13 -6.61
C SER A 38 -21.29 -4.80 -8.06
N ILE A 39 -21.40 -3.51 -8.39
CA ILE A 39 -21.74 -3.06 -9.74
C ILE A 39 -20.73 -3.67 -10.70
N GLY A 40 -21.19 -4.52 -11.62
CA GLY A 40 -20.31 -5.23 -12.53
C GLY A 40 -19.72 -4.31 -13.59
N GLU A 41 -18.56 -4.68 -14.16
CA GLU A 41 -17.97 -3.95 -15.30
C GLU A 41 -18.96 -3.84 -16.48
N SER A 42 -19.83 -4.84 -16.66
CA SER A 42 -20.91 -4.82 -17.66
C SER A 42 -21.92 -3.69 -17.41
N ASP A 43 -22.36 -3.49 -16.17
CA ASP A 43 -23.32 -2.44 -15.80
C ASP A 43 -22.68 -1.06 -15.92
N LEU A 44 -21.41 -0.95 -15.52
CA LEU A 44 -20.57 0.22 -15.71
C LEU A 44 -20.44 0.60 -17.19
N LYS A 45 -20.24 -0.39 -18.07
CA LYS A 45 -20.17 -0.17 -19.52
C LYS A 45 -21.50 0.29 -20.11
N ILE A 46 -22.61 -0.30 -19.68
CA ILE A 46 -23.95 0.14 -20.09
C ILE A 46 -24.19 1.60 -19.67
N ALA A 47 -23.82 1.97 -18.45
CA ALA A 47 -23.90 3.33 -17.97
C ALA A 47 -23.02 4.29 -18.80
N LEU A 48 -21.78 3.88 -19.12
CA LEU A 48 -20.88 4.67 -19.97
C LEU A 48 -21.46 4.89 -21.37
N ASP A 49 -22.10 3.88 -21.98
CA ASP A 49 -22.73 4.01 -23.29
C ASP A 49 -23.88 5.03 -23.27
N VAL A 50 -24.66 5.08 -22.18
CA VAL A 50 -25.67 6.14 -21.97
C VAL A 50 -25.00 7.52 -21.89
N LEU A 51 -23.92 7.65 -21.12
CA LEU A 51 -23.15 8.92 -21.04
C LEU A 51 -22.57 9.31 -22.40
N ARG A 52 -22.15 8.35 -23.23
CA ARG A 52 -21.63 8.61 -24.58
C ARG A 52 -22.70 9.19 -25.49
N VAL A 53 -23.90 8.61 -25.51
CA VAL A 53 -25.04 9.14 -26.30
C VAL A 53 -25.38 10.58 -25.89
N CYS A 54 -25.16 10.92 -24.62
CA CYS A 54 -25.41 12.25 -24.07
C CYS A 54 -24.19 13.18 -24.11
N GLY A 55 -23.05 12.73 -24.64
CA GLY A 55 -21.82 13.52 -24.78
C GLY A 55 -21.01 13.73 -23.50
N LEU A 56 -21.34 13.05 -22.39
CA LEU A 56 -20.69 13.22 -21.09
C LEU A 56 -19.59 12.18 -20.79
N HIS A 57 -19.37 11.20 -21.66
CA HIS A 57 -18.27 10.24 -21.50
C HIS A 57 -16.88 10.89 -21.46
N THR A 58 -16.73 12.11 -21.99
CA THR A 58 -15.45 12.82 -22.06
C THR A 58 -14.96 13.32 -20.69
N VAL A 59 -15.88 13.59 -19.75
CA VAL A 59 -15.53 14.14 -18.43
C VAL A 59 -15.23 13.05 -17.40
N VAL A 60 -15.44 11.78 -17.72
CA VAL A 60 -15.34 10.66 -16.75
C VAL A 60 -13.90 10.50 -16.22
N GLU A 61 -12.89 10.59 -17.08
CA GLU A 61 -11.48 10.49 -16.67
C GLU A 61 -11.10 11.64 -15.73
N GLU A 62 -11.40 12.88 -16.13
CA GLU A 62 -11.09 14.08 -15.35
C GLU A 62 -11.82 14.06 -14.00
N TRP A 63 -13.12 13.73 -14.01
CA TRP A 63 -13.93 13.60 -12.80
C TRP A 63 -13.37 12.55 -11.84
N PHE A 64 -12.95 11.39 -12.34
CA PHE A 64 -12.36 10.33 -11.50
C PHE A 64 -11.08 10.83 -10.84
N ILE A 65 -10.19 11.48 -11.60
CA ILE A 65 -8.94 12.04 -11.08
C ILE A 65 -9.23 13.11 -10.01
N GLU A 66 -10.19 14.01 -10.26
CA GLU A 66 -10.57 15.06 -9.31
C GLU A 66 -11.13 14.49 -8.00
N VAL A 67 -12.03 13.50 -8.08
CA VAL A 67 -12.60 12.87 -6.89
C VAL A 67 -11.52 12.12 -6.09
N LEU A 68 -10.67 11.36 -6.77
CA LEU A 68 -9.55 10.67 -6.14
C LEU A 68 -8.59 11.66 -5.47
N GLN A 69 -8.23 12.75 -6.16
CA GLN A 69 -7.39 13.80 -5.61
C GLN A 69 -7.99 14.40 -4.34
N MET A 70 -9.29 14.73 -4.40
CA MET A 70 -10.00 15.33 -3.28
C MET A 70 -10.05 14.38 -2.07
N ASP A 71 -10.38 13.10 -2.29
CA ASP A 71 -10.44 12.10 -1.22
C ASP A 71 -9.06 11.82 -0.62
N LEU A 72 -8.04 11.77 -1.47
CA LEU A 72 -6.65 11.58 -1.05
C LEU A 72 -6.18 12.73 -0.15
N GLN A 73 -6.51 13.97 -0.49
CA GLN A 73 -6.12 15.15 0.30
C GLN A 73 -6.94 15.31 1.59
N ARG A 74 -8.25 15.01 1.56
CA ARG A 74 -9.14 15.29 2.69
C ARG A 74 -9.24 14.17 3.70
N ASN A 75 -9.12 12.91 3.25
CA ASN A 75 -9.41 11.74 4.07
C ASN A 75 -8.19 10.82 4.17
N ILE A 76 -7.71 10.30 3.04
CA ILE A 76 -6.72 9.21 3.04
C ILE A 76 -5.34 9.66 3.55
N ALA A 77 -4.79 10.76 3.03
CA ALA A 77 -3.47 11.23 3.46
C ALA A 77 -3.47 11.68 4.93
N PRO A 78 -4.47 12.44 5.43
CA PRO A 78 -4.57 12.73 6.86
C PRO A 78 -4.70 11.47 7.74
N GLU A 79 -5.51 10.49 7.34
CA GLU A 79 -5.66 9.22 8.07
C GLU A 79 -4.32 8.46 8.15
N PHE A 80 -3.61 8.35 7.02
CA PHE A 80 -2.28 7.75 6.95
C PHE A 80 -1.28 8.46 7.87
N TRP A 81 -1.18 9.79 7.76
CA TRP A 81 -0.22 10.56 8.55
C TRP A 81 -0.55 10.58 10.05
N ASN A 82 -1.83 10.55 10.41
CA ASN A 82 -2.26 10.38 11.80
C ASN A 82 -1.84 9.01 12.33
N GLY A 83 -1.92 7.95 11.52
CA GLY A 83 -1.40 6.62 11.87
C GLY A 83 0.09 6.64 12.17
N ILE A 84 0.89 7.24 11.28
CA ILE A 84 2.35 7.37 11.48
C ILE A 84 2.68 8.20 12.73
N ASN A 85 1.95 9.29 12.98
CA ASN A 85 2.20 10.16 14.13
C ASN A 85 1.82 9.51 15.47
N GLN A 86 1.09 8.38 15.49
CA GLN A 86 0.86 7.62 16.73
C GLN A 86 2.13 6.96 17.29
N GLN A 87 3.25 7.00 16.56
CA GLN A 87 4.54 6.47 17.02
C GLN A 87 4.98 7.04 18.38
N GLU A 88 4.62 8.28 18.71
CA GLU A 88 4.96 8.87 20.01
C GLU A 88 4.41 8.07 21.20
N ASN A 89 3.39 7.23 20.97
CA ASN A 89 2.80 6.35 21.97
C ASN A 89 3.38 4.93 21.99
N ALA A 90 4.19 4.56 20.99
CA ALA A 90 4.83 3.25 20.93
C ALA A 90 6.06 3.24 21.84
N VAL A 91 6.07 2.33 22.81
CA VAL A 91 7.16 2.24 23.81
C VAL A 91 8.25 1.29 23.31
N GLU A 92 7.88 0.31 22.49
CA GLU A 92 8.78 -0.71 21.97
C GLU A 92 9.02 -0.60 20.46
N GLU A 93 10.21 -1.03 20.02
CA GLU A 93 10.57 -1.07 18.59
C GLU A 93 9.62 -1.97 17.79
N GLN A 94 9.19 -3.10 18.38
CA GLN A 94 8.27 -4.04 17.75
C GLN A 94 6.90 -3.39 17.47
N GLU A 95 6.39 -2.56 18.39
CA GLU A 95 5.15 -1.82 18.22
C GLU A 95 5.27 -0.78 17.11
N CYS A 96 6.44 -0.10 17.01
CA CYS A 96 6.70 0.85 15.93
C CYS A 96 6.64 0.18 14.54
N VAL A 97 7.19 -1.02 14.41
CA VAL A 97 7.16 -1.78 13.15
C VAL A 97 5.74 -2.24 12.80
N LEU A 98 4.99 -2.72 13.79
CA LEU A 98 3.58 -3.08 13.62
C LEU A 98 2.75 -1.88 13.16
N LEU A 99 2.93 -0.72 13.81
CA LEU A 99 2.26 0.52 13.45
C LEU A 99 2.54 0.93 12.01
N LEU A 100 3.81 0.86 11.57
CA LEU A 100 4.20 1.15 10.19
C LEU A 100 3.42 0.25 9.22
N LEU A 101 3.45 -1.05 9.47
CA LEU A 101 2.81 -2.04 8.61
C LEU A 101 1.29 -1.88 8.58
N ASP A 102 0.64 -1.68 9.72
CA ASP A 102 -0.81 -1.46 9.81
C ASP A 102 -1.23 -0.18 9.09
N THR A 103 -0.41 0.88 9.19
CA THR A 103 -0.67 2.14 8.49
C THR A 103 -0.57 1.98 6.97
N PHE A 104 0.39 1.19 6.47
CA PHE A 104 0.48 0.86 5.04
C PHE A 104 -0.63 -0.08 4.56
N ARG A 105 -1.06 -1.05 5.37
CA ARG A 105 -2.23 -1.89 5.06
C ARG A 105 -3.50 -1.07 4.95
N LEU A 106 -3.71 -0.15 5.89
CA LEU A 106 -4.83 0.77 5.86
C LEU A 106 -4.80 1.61 4.58
N LEU A 107 -3.64 2.20 4.26
CA LEU A 107 -3.47 2.97 3.03
C LEU A 107 -3.83 2.14 1.78
N LEU A 108 -3.31 0.91 1.67
CA LEU A 108 -3.63 0.03 0.55
C LEU A 108 -5.15 -0.25 0.47
N SER A 109 -5.78 -0.56 1.61
CA SER A 109 -7.23 -0.84 1.65
C SER A 109 -8.08 0.36 1.18
N ARG A 110 -7.62 1.59 1.45
CA ARG A 110 -8.28 2.83 1.00
C ARG A 110 -8.06 3.09 -0.49
N LEU A 111 -6.90 2.74 -1.02
CA LEU A 111 -6.53 2.93 -2.43
C LEU A 111 -7.07 1.83 -3.35
N GLU A 112 -7.30 0.61 -2.84
CA GLU A 112 -7.65 -0.55 -3.65
C GLU A 112 -8.90 -0.37 -4.54
N PRO A 113 -10.01 0.25 -4.09
CA PRO A 113 -11.15 0.54 -4.97
C PRO A 113 -10.78 1.45 -6.15
N TYR A 114 -9.87 2.41 -5.93
CA TYR A 114 -9.39 3.30 -6.99
C TYR A 114 -8.43 2.62 -7.93
N LEU A 115 -7.58 1.71 -7.43
CA LEU A 115 -6.69 0.90 -8.28
C LEU A 115 -7.50 -0.02 -9.21
N LYS A 116 -8.54 -0.69 -8.68
CA LYS A 116 -9.47 -1.49 -9.50
C LYS A 116 -10.17 -0.64 -10.56
N SER A 117 -10.62 0.55 -10.19
CA SER A 117 -11.28 1.47 -11.11
C SER A 117 -10.32 2.04 -12.16
N LEU A 118 -9.07 2.29 -11.79
CA LEU A 118 -8.00 2.69 -12.70
C LEU A 118 -7.72 1.61 -13.75
N GLU A 119 -7.75 0.33 -13.39
CA GLU A 119 -7.62 -0.77 -14.35
C GLU A 119 -8.78 -0.81 -15.35
N ILE A 120 -10.02 -0.60 -14.89
CA ILE A 120 -11.21 -0.54 -15.74
C ILE A 120 -11.11 0.65 -16.71
N LEU A 121 -10.81 1.85 -16.18
CA LEU A 121 -10.65 3.06 -16.97
C LEU A 121 -9.50 2.93 -17.96
N GLY A 122 -8.38 2.31 -17.58
CA GLY A 122 -7.27 2.01 -18.48
C GLY A 122 -7.70 1.14 -19.67
N ARG A 123 -8.43 0.04 -19.41
CA ARG A 123 -8.99 -0.80 -20.50
C ARG A 123 -9.92 0.00 -21.41
N TRP A 124 -10.75 0.87 -20.84
CA TRP A 124 -11.68 1.69 -21.61
C TRP A 124 -10.96 2.77 -22.44
N ALA A 125 -9.89 3.36 -21.91
CA ALA A 125 -9.04 4.30 -22.63
C ALA A 125 -8.39 3.62 -23.84
N ASP A 126 -7.81 2.43 -23.66
CA ASP A 126 -7.17 1.67 -24.74
C ASP A 126 -8.17 1.24 -25.83
N MET A 127 -9.43 0.99 -25.45
CA MET A 127 -10.53 0.70 -26.39
C MET A 127 -11.11 1.96 -27.07
N GLY A 128 -10.61 3.16 -26.75
CA GLY A 128 -11.11 4.42 -27.28
C GLY A 128 -12.51 4.79 -26.79
N PHE A 129 -12.92 4.26 -25.63
CA PHE A 129 -14.23 4.53 -25.04
C PHE A 129 -14.27 5.82 -24.23
N LEU A 130 -13.12 6.31 -23.80
CA LEU A 130 -12.91 7.56 -23.10
C LEU A 130 -12.24 8.57 -24.04
N HIS A 131 -12.53 9.85 -23.85
CA HIS A 131 -11.96 10.94 -24.67
C HIS A 131 -10.71 11.53 -24.01
N GLY A 132 -9.78 10.65 -23.62
CA GLY A 132 -8.70 11.03 -22.74
C GLY A 132 -7.38 10.37 -23.08
N SER A 133 -6.51 10.32 -22.08
CA SER A 133 -5.14 9.85 -22.21
C SER A 133 -5.11 8.34 -22.44
N ASP A 134 -4.05 7.78 -23.03
CA ASP A 134 -3.88 6.33 -23.02
C ASP A 134 -3.79 5.78 -21.57
N SER A 135 -3.97 4.46 -21.41
CA SER A 135 -3.97 3.82 -20.10
C SER A 135 -2.69 4.10 -19.30
N GLN A 136 -1.55 4.21 -19.98
CA GLN A 136 -0.26 4.45 -19.37
C GLN A 136 -0.16 5.88 -18.81
N ILE A 137 -0.57 6.88 -19.57
CA ILE A 137 -0.59 8.28 -19.11
C ILE A 137 -1.56 8.45 -17.94
N LEU A 138 -2.74 7.84 -18.00
CA LEU A 138 -3.69 7.88 -16.88
C LEU A 138 -3.09 7.28 -15.62
N ARG A 139 -2.46 6.11 -15.75
CA ARG A 139 -1.75 5.43 -14.67
C ARG A 139 -0.64 6.32 -14.10
N ASP A 140 0.21 6.88 -14.95
CA ASP A 140 1.34 7.72 -14.54
C ASP A 140 0.87 8.99 -13.82
N LYS A 141 -0.23 9.61 -14.27
CA LYS A 141 -0.88 10.74 -13.58
C LYS A 141 -1.30 10.34 -12.17
N VAL A 142 -2.00 9.22 -12.00
CA VAL A 142 -2.48 8.76 -10.69
C VAL A 142 -1.33 8.41 -9.75
N PHE A 143 -0.32 7.67 -10.21
CA PHE A 143 0.83 7.31 -9.37
C PHE A 143 1.70 8.53 -9.01
N THR A 144 1.84 9.49 -9.93
CA THR A 144 2.52 10.76 -9.64
C THR A 144 1.76 11.55 -8.58
N MET A 145 0.43 11.59 -8.68
CA MET A 145 -0.44 12.21 -7.68
C MET A 145 -0.33 11.55 -6.31
N PHE A 146 -0.29 10.22 -6.24
CA PHE A 146 -0.05 9.49 -4.99
C PHE A 146 1.27 9.90 -4.36
N LYS A 147 2.36 9.87 -5.13
CA LYS A 147 3.69 10.29 -4.65
C LYS A 147 3.71 11.74 -4.18
N ALA A 148 3.08 12.64 -4.94
CA ALA A 148 3.05 14.07 -4.62
C ALA A 148 2.24 14.38 -3.35
N ILE A 149 1.06 13.77 -3.18
CA ILE A 149 0.20 14.07 -2.03
C ILE A 149 0.68 13.33 -0.77
N LEU A 150 1.08 12.07 -0.91
CA LEU A 150 1.49 11.27 0.24
C LEU A 150 2.93 11.52 0.64
N PHE A 151 3.86 11.73 -0.30
CA PHE A 151 5.30 11.62 0.00
C PHE A 151 6.15 12.81 -0.46
N PHE A 152 5.56 13.91 -0.95
CA PHE A 152 6.33 15.10 -1.34
C PHE A 152 7.12 15.68 -0.17
N SER A 153 6.52 15.74 1.03
CA SER A 153 7.18 16.16 2.25
C SER A 153 6.93 15.15 3.36
N THR A 154 7.90 14.27 3.60
CA THR A 154 7.83 13.28 4.68
C THR A 154 8.37 13.84 6.00
N SER A 155 7.77 13.44 7.12
CA SER A 155 8.24 13.84 8.45
C SER A 155 9.55 13.11 8.82
N LYS A 156 10.37 13.71 9.69
CA LYS A 156 11.56 13.06 10.24
C LYS A 156 11.20 11.79 11.01
N THR A 157 10.06 11.79 11.71
CA THR A 157 9.49 10.64 12.40
C THR A 157 9.34 9.46 11.46
N PHE A 158 8.67 9.67 10.32
CA PHE A 158 8.53 8.65 9.29
C PHE A 158 9.86 8.16 8.74
N GLN A 159 10.77 9.08 8.39
CA GLN A 159 12.08 8.73 7.85
C GLN A 159 12.87 7.85 8.83
N ASN A 160 12.85 8.19 10.12
CA ASN A 160 13.49 7.41 11.18
C ASN A 160 12.85 6.03 11.33
N MET A 161 11.51 5.95 11.32
CA MET A 161 10.77 4.69 11.43
C MET A 161 11.13 3.74 10.29
N VAL A 162 11.13 4.24 9.05
CA VAL A 162 11.54 3.49 7.85
C VAL A 162 13.01 3.06 7.96
N GLN A 163 13.91 3.96 8.34
CA GLN A 163 15.33 3.64 8.48
C GLN A 163 15.58 2.55 9.53
N GLN A 164 14.96 2.66 10.71
CA GLN A 164 15.08 1.67 11.78
C GLN A 164 14.58 0.31 11.30
N PHE A 165 13.40 0.28 10.70
CA PHE A 165 12.80 -0.94 10.15
C PHE A 165 13.72 -1.66 9.15
N TYR A 166 14.18 -0.96 8.10
CA TYR A 166 15.05 -1.58 7.09
C TYR A 166 16.43 -1.96 7.67
N SER A 167 17.00 -1.15 8.56
CA SER A 167 18.28 -1.45 9.22
C SER A 167 18.18 -2.71 10.08
N ARG A 168 17.10 -2.83 10.85
CA ARG A 168 16.83 -3.99 11.73
C ARG A 168 16.63 -5.26 10.91
N THR A 169 15.75 -5.21 9.91
CA THR A 169 15.50 -6.35 9.02
C THR A 169 16.79 -6.78 8.31
N PHE A 170 17.60 -5.83 7.84
CA PHE A 170 18.87 -6.14 7.21
C PHE A 170 19.85 -6.85 8.16
N LYS A 171 19.98 -6.38 9.41
CA LYS A 171 20.78 -7.06 10.44
C LYS A 171 20.31 -8.51 10.65
N ILE A 172 19.00 -8.72 10.78
CA ILE A 172 18.40 -10.05 10.98
C ILE A 172 18.70 -10.96 9.78
N TYR A 173 18.46 -10.47 8.56
CA TYR A 173 18.71 -11.20 7.32
C TYR A 173 20.17 -11.63 7.20
N MET A 174 21.12 -10.71 7.44
CA MET A 174 22.56 -11.02 7.36
C MET A 174 23.00 -12.06 8.39
N ARG A 175 22.39 -12.08 9.58
CA ARG A 175 22.67 -13.09 10.61
C ARG A 175 22.11 -14.46 10.24
N GLN A 176 20.88 -14.52 9.72
CA GLN A 176 20.28 -15.77 9.23
C GLN A 176 21.11 -16.37 8.10
N LYS A 177 21.58 -15.53 7.16
CA LYS A 177 22.45 -15.96 6.07
C LYS A 177 23.79 -16.54 6.56
N LYS A 178 24.43 -15.93 7.57
CA LYS A 178 25.67 -16.45 8.18
C LYS A 178 25.44 -17.81 8.84
N ARG A 179 24.39 -17.94 9.66
CA ARG A 179 24.03 -19.23 10.31
C ARG A 179 23.74 -20.34 9.31
N GLY A 180 23.09 -20.04 8.19
CA GLY A 180 22.80 -21.03 7.14
C GLY A 180 24.04 -21.49 6.36
N ASN A 181 25.08 -20.67 6.28
CA ASN A 181 26.36 -21.05 5.67
C ASN A 181 27.26 -21.83 6.63
N ASP A 182 27.21 -21.53 7.92
CA ASP A 182 27.97 -22.26 8.94
C ASP A 182 27.44 -23.69 9.17
N SER A 183 26.17 -23.97 8.81
CA SER A 183 25.57 -25.31 8.88
C SER A 183 25.85 -26.21 7.66
N VAL A 184 26.59 -25.72 6.65
CA VAL A 184 26.98 -26.51 5.45
C VAL A 184 28.49 -26.77 5.40
N SER A 185 29.24 -26.39 6.44
CA SER A 185 30.65 -26.71 6.58
C SER A 185 30.85 -27.98 7.41
N ASP A 186 30.37 -29.12 6.90
CA ASP A 186 30.94 -30.42 7.26
C ASP A 186 31.98 -30.81 6.20
N CYS A 187 33.15 -31.20 6.69
CA CYS A 187 34.31 -31.78 6.01
C CYS A 187 35.03 -30.92 4.94
N ASP A 188 36.01 -30.12 5.38
CA ASP A 188 37.34 -30.38 4.85
C ASP A 188 38.44 -30.13 5.89
N SER A 189 39.34 -31.11 5.95
CA SER A 189 40.45 -31.14 6.89
C SER A 189 41.54 -30.21 6.41
N SER A 190 41.94 -29.22 7.21
CA SER A 190 43.31 -28.74 7.13
C SER A 190 43.75 -28.13 8.45
N MET A 191 44.67 -28.84 9.09
CA MET A 191 45.47 -28.34 10.19
C MET A 191 46.11 -27.01 9.77
N ASN A 192 45.84 -25.96 10.53
CA ASN A 192 46.84 -24.95 10.81
C ASN A 192 46.62 -24.47 12.23
N GLU A 193 47.50 -24.92 13.11
CA GLU A 193 47.72 -24.31 14.41
C GLU A 193 48.27 -22.90 14.19
N GLN A 194 47.60 -21.90 14.75
CA GLN A 194 48.30 -20.72 15.25
C GLN A 194 47.47 -20.05 16.34
N GLU A 195 48.11 -20.01 17.50
CA GLU A 195 47.65 -19.48 18.78
C GLU A 195 47.14 -18.04 18.65
N SER A 196 45.92 -17.81 19.15
CA SER A 196 45.63 -16.57 19.86
C SER A 196 44.79 -16.92 21.07
N ASP A 197 45.50 -17.03 22.19
CA ASP A 197 44.98 -17.04 23.54
C ASP A 197 44.14 -15.78 23.77
N SER A 198 42.82 -15.97 23.81
CA SER A 198 41.86 -14.99 24.29
C SER A 198 40.77 -15.81 24.96
N GLU A 199 41.02 -16.21 26.20
CA GLU A 199 39.99 -16.57 27.16
C GLU A 199 39.11 -15.34 27.44
N ASP A 200 38.36 -14.88 26.44
CA ASP A 200 37.16 -14.11 26.72
C ASP A 200 36.15 -15.11 27.30
N PRO A 201 35.56 -14.83 28.49
CA PRO A 201 34.53 -15.70 29.02
C PRO A 201 33.45 -15.81 27.93
N VAL A 202 32.95 -17.01 27.70
CA VAL A 202 31.73 -17.23 26.92
C VAL A 202 30.61 -16.53 27.67
N VAL A 203 30.50 -15.22 27.49
CA VAL A 203 29.38 -14.43 27.97
C VAL A 203 28.22 -15.00 27.19
N GLU A 204 27.39 -15.80 27.85
CA GLU A 204 26.09 -16.17 27.32
C GLU A 204 25.42 -14.86 26.94
N ASP A 205 25.44 -14.57 25.64
CA ASP A 205 24.88 -13.33 25.13
C ASP A 205 23.37 -13.44 25.38
N PHE A 206 22.88 -12.84 26.48
CA PHE A 206 21.47 -12.94 26.90
C PHE A 206 20.53 -12.33 25.86
N TYR A 207 21.09 -11.57 24.91
CA TYR A 207 20.41 -10.87 23.84
C TYR A 207 20.57 -11.57 22.50
N CYS A 208 19.55 -11.40 21.65
CA CYS A 208 19.56 -11.88 20.29
C CYS A 208 20.45 -10.99 19.41
N ALA A 209 21.48 -11.55 18.78
CA ALA A 209 22.39 -10.82 17.88
C ALA A 209 21.75 -10.23 16.60
N GLY A 210 20.44 -10.40 16.40
CA GLY A 210 19.66 -9.81 15.30
C GLY A 210 18.74 -8.68 15.80
N CYS A 211 17.75 -9.05 16.61
CA CYS A 211 16.75 -8.10 17.12
C CYS A 211 17.18 -7.35 18.40
N GLU A 212 18.31 -7.71 19.00
CA GLU A 212 18.87 -7.11 20.23
C GLU A 212 17.94 -7.22 21.46
N SER A 213 16.80 -7.88 21.35
CA SER A 213 15.93 -8.28 22.47
C SER A 213 16.51 -9.47 23.24
N PRO A 214 16.15 -9.66 24.52
CA PRO A 214 16.45 -10.89 25.25
C PRO A 214 16.08 -12.14 24.46
N LYS A 215 16.87 -13.22 24.58
CA LYS A 215 16.69 -14.44 23.78
C LYS A 215 15.28 -15.05 23.93
N ASP A 216 14.68 -14.94 25.11
CA ASP A 216 13.30 -15.34 25.43
C ASP A 216 12.22 -14.48 24.77
N GLN A 217 12.58 -13.27 24.32
CA GLN A 217 11.70 -12.30 23.65
C GLN A 217 12.17 -12.01 22.21
N CYS A 218 12.89 -12.96 21.60
CA CYS A 218 13.36 -12.81 20.24
C CYS A 218 12.20 -12.76 19.25
N TRP A 219 12.14 -11.71 18.42
CA TRP A 219 11.08 -11.48 17.43
C TRP A 219 11.62 -11.47 15.99
N CYS A 220 12.79 -12.08 15.74
CA CYS A 220 13.44 -12.08 14.41
C CYS A 220 12.60 -12.75 13.29
N SER A 221 11.81 -13.78 13.61
CA SER A 221 10.91 -14.41 12.63
C SER A 221 9.81 -13.44 12.23
N THR A 222 9.12 -12.88 13.23
CA THR A 222 8.06 -11.89 13.07
C THR A 222 8.53 -10.68 12.27
N ALA A 223 9.72 -10.15 12.56
CA ALA A 223 10.31 -9.03 11.82
C ALA A 223 10.43 -9.35 10.31
N MET A 224 10.85 -10.57 9.97
CA MET A 224 11.04 -10.98 8.58
C MET A 224 9.71 -11.20 7.85
N GLU A 225 8.72 -11.77 8.54
CA GLU A 225 7.34 -11.89 8.03
C GLU A 225 6.73 -10.52 7.77
N GLN A 226 6.90 -9.58 8.71
CA GLN A 226 6.44 -8.19 8.55
C GLN A 226 7.14 -7.49 7.40
N PHE A 227 8.44 -7.75 7.19
CA PHE A 227 9.18 -7.25 6.04
C PHE A 227 8.66 -7.78 4.70
N GLN A 228 8.40 -9.08 4.61
CA GLN A 228 7.80 -9.67 3.41
C GLN A 228 6.44 -9.05 3.11
N GLN A 229 5.62 -8.85 4.16
CA GLN A 229 4.31 -8.22 4.02
C GLN A 229 4.42 -6.76 3.57
N LEU A 230 5.32 -5.97 4.16
CA LEU A 230 5.49 -4.58 3.75
C LEU A 230 5.94 -4.46 2.28
N ASN A 231 6.90 -5.29 1.86
CA ASN A 231 7.35 -5.30 0.45
C ASN A 231 6.29 -5.80 -0.53
N SER A 232 5.32 -6.60 -0.08
CA SER A 232 4.19 -7.01 -0.92
C SER A 232 3.17 -5.89 -1.12
N ILE A 233 3.12 -4.93 -0.19
CA ILE A 233 2.22 -3.77 -0.24
C ILE A 233 2.81 -2.62 -1.07
N LEU A 234 4.13 -2.39 -0.94
CA LEU A 234 4.88 -1.33 -1.63
C LEU A 234 5.17 -1.67 -3.10
#